data_AF-A0A7S1MVK5-F1
#
_entry.id   AF-A0A7S1MVK5-F1
#
_cell.length_a   1.000
_cell.length_b   1.000
_cell.length_c   1.000
_cell.angle_alpha   90.00
_cell.angle_beta   90.00
_cell.angle_gamma   90.00
#
_symmetry.space_group_name_H-M   'P 1'
#
loop_
_entity.id
_entity.type
_entity.pdbx_description
1 polymer ?
#
loop_
_entity_poly.entity_id
_entity_poly.type
_entity_poly.pdbx_seq_one_letter_code
_entity_poly.pdbx_strand_id
1 'polypeptide(L)'
;DAAGWRYAPWCRVVMRLIAVLHLFATLCVGVEHFGAQWPRVLLSAAAAARADRSPPLSAAGRPPLPRTGTAFLLHVPPQPSAAAASLDWHLSRRLVLGSGEAYYTLLLLIFSMMAVADSPLYLLPSLLDSVRAFPVLSAAARIVAPALLRTFSFALFVLTTLGLYGYAYLPSAIHAQGDAQCHSPWQCVSMLVLDALSQGGGALSYDDDGFAHTPLHFNTDPSDQHRSLFAVLFAVLWAFLLQGAILAQIVEAFRTARAREDALDASLSQRCLVCGCDRSKLPGEFERHVARFHNPTSYLAFFAGAAATHPLHRTALHIHALRLFEEGNGDILPVGV
;
A
#
# COMPACT_ATOMS: atom_id res chain seq x y z
N ASP A 1 25.29 -16.50 -29.08
CA ASP A 1 25.55 -17.37 -27.91
C ASP A 1 26.16 -16.65 -26.70
N ALA A 2 25.92 -15.34 -26.53
CA ALA A 2 26.40 -14.58 -25.38
C ALA A 2 25.26 -14.40 -24.35
N ALA A 3 25.57 -14.52 -23.06
CA ALA A 3 24.66 -14.49 -21.89
C ALA A 3 23.93 -15.80 -21.52
N GLY A 4 24.52 -16.96 -21.84
CA GLY A 4 24.03 -18.25 -21.34
C GLY A 4 24.27 -18.42 -19.84
N TRP A 5 23.20 -18.35 -19.05
CA TRP A 5 23.12 -18.72 -17.64
C TRP A 5 23.97 -19.95 -17.30
N ARG A 6 25.04 -19.76 -16.50
CA ARG A 6 25.97 -20.82 -16.06
C ARG A 6 25.39 -21.68 -14.92
N TYR A 7 24.14 -22.12 -15.06
CA TYR A 7 23.55 -23.08 -14.13
C TYR A 7 23.81 -24.51 -14.61
N ALA A 8 23.89 -25.44 -13.65
CA ALA A 8 23.89 -26.86 -13.96
C ALA A 8 22.65 -27.21 -14.83
N PRO A 9 22.76 -28.19 -15.75
CA PRO A 9 21.67 -28.52 -16.67
C PRO A 9 20.33 -28.82 -15.98
N TRP A 10 20.37 -29.49 -14.83
CA TRP A 10 19.18 -29.82 -14.04
C TRP A 10 18.52 -28.59 -13.41
N CYS A 11 19.30 -27.61 -12.92
CA CYS A 11 18.77 -26.35 -12.39
C CYS A 11 17.97 -25.59 -13.45
N ARG A 12 18.42 -25.60 -14.70
CA ARG A 12 17.71 -24.92 -15.81
C ARG A 12 16.33 -25.53 -16.05
N VAL A 13 16.22 -26.86 -15.97
CA VAL A 13 14.94 -27.56 -16.12
C VAL A 13 14.01 -27.22 -14.96
N VAL A 14 14.51 -27.29 -13.71
CA VAL A 14 13.72 -26.96 -12.51
C VAL A 14 13.23 -25.51 -12.54
N MET A 15 14.10 -24.54 -12.84
CA MET A 15 13.73 -23.12 -12.90
C MET A 15 12.69 -22.84 -14.00
N ARG A 16 12.78 -23.51 -15.14
CA ARG A 16 11.78 -23.38 -16.21
C ARG A 16 10.43 -23.97 -15.79
N LEU A 17 10.42 -25.13 -15.12
CA LEU A 17 9.19 -25.70 -14.58
C LEU A 17 8.52 -24.76 -13.57
N ILE A 18 9.31 -24.18 -12.66
CA ILE A 18 8.81 -23.18 -11.71
C ILE A 18 8.23 -21.96 -12.43
N ALA A 19 8.92 -21.45 -13.47
CA ALA A 19 8.43 -20.31 -14.25
C ALA A 19 7.11 -20.61 -14.97
N VAL A 20 6.96 -21.81 -15.55
CA VAL A 20 5.72 -22.25 -16.20
C VAL A 20 4.58 -22.38 -15.19
N LEU A 21 4.83 -22.98 -14.02
CA LEU A 21 3.85 -23.07 -12.94
C LEU A 21 3.43 -21.69 -12.43
N HIS A 22 4.39 -20.77 -12.27
CA HIS A 22 4.12 -19.40 -11.85
C HIS A 22 3.31 -18.62 -12.91
N LEU A 23 3.62 -18.78 -14.20
CA LEU A 23 2.83 -18.20 -15.28
C LEU A 23 1.40 -18.71 -15.27
N PHE A 24 1.20 -20.01 -15.04
CA PHE A 24 -0.15 -20.57 -14.91
C PHE A 24 -0.91 -19.98 -13.72
N ALA A 25 -0.27 -19.92 -12.55
CA ALA A 25 -0.87 -19.34 -11.35
C ALA A 25 -1.25 -17.85 -11.55
N THR A 26 -0.36 -17.06 -12.15
CA THR A 26 -0.61 -15.63 -12.43
C THR A 26 -1.68 -15.42 -13.51
N LEU A 27 -1.78 -16.32 -14.49
CA LEU A 27 -2.90 -16.33 -15.45
C LEU A 27 -4.22 -16.59 -14.74
N CYS A 28 -4.30 -17.56 -13.83
CA CYS A 28 -5.50 -17.82 -13.03
C CYS A 28 -5.90 -16.60 -12.19
N VAL A 29 -4.95 -15.95 -11.52
CA VAL A 29 -5.19 -14.70 -10.76
C VAL A 29 -5.66 -13.58 -11.69
N GLY A 30 -5.05 -13.44 -12.86
CA GLY A 30 -5.49 -12.47 -13.87
C GLY A 30 -6.93 -12.71 -14.32
N VAL A 31 -7.29 -13.96 -14.60
CA VAL A 31 -8.67 -14.35 -14.97
C VAL A 31 -9.64 -14.08 -13.83
N GLU A 32 -9.28 -14.36 -12.58
CA GLU A 32 -10.10 -14.05 -11.42
C GLU A 32 -10.29 -12.53 -11.25
N HIS A 33 -9.22 -11.75 -11.37
CA HIS A 33 -9.27 -10.30 -11.24
C HIS A 33 -10.15 -9.65 -12.31
N PHE A 34 -9.89 -9.98 -13.58
CA PHE A 34 -10.65 -9.40 -14.70
C PHE A 34 -12.06 -10.02 -14.86
N GLY A 35 -12.26 -11.28 -14.47
CA GLY A 35 -13.54 -11.97 -14.59
C GLY A 35 -14.49 -11.71 -13.41
N ALA A 36 -13.99 -11.78 -12.17
CA ALA A 36 -14.83 -11.72 -10.97
C ALA A 36 -14.79 -10.36 -10.27
N GLN A 37 -13.64 -9.68 -10.25
CA GLN A 37 -13.48 -8.42 -9.51
C GLN A 37 -13.81 -7.20 -10.38
N TRP A 38 -13.50 -7.23 -11.67
CA TRP A 38 -13.76 -6.13 -12.60
C TRP A 38 -15.24 -5.69 -12.67
N PRO A 39 -16.24 -6.61 -12.69
CA PRO A 39 -17.64 -6.23 -12.64
C PRO A 39 -17.99 -5.42 -11.37
N ARG A 40 -17.37 -5.75 -10.22
CA ARG A 40 -17.59 -5.03 -8.95
C ARG A 40 -17.04 -3.61 -9.02
N VAL A 41 -15.85 -3.44 -9.58
CA VAL A 41 -15.21 -2.13 -9.77
C VAL A 41 -16.07 -1.25 -10.68
N LEU A 42 -16.54 -1.80 -11.81
CA LEU A 42 -17.46 -1.10 -12.71
C LEU A 42 -18.78 -0.71 -12.03
N LEU A 43 -19.38 -1.61 -11.25
CA LEU A 43 -20.61 -1.33 -10.51
C LEU A 43 -20.39 -0.23 -9.46
N SER A 44 -19.27 -0.25 -8.73
CA SER A 44 -18.95 0.80 -7.75
C SER A 44 -18.73 2.16 -8.41
N ALA A 45 -18.05 2.21 -9.56
CA ALA A 45 -17.81 3.46 -10.28
C ALA A 45 -19.11 4.00 -10.90
N ALA A 46 -19.96 3.12 -11.44
CA ALA A 46 -21.28 3.48 -11.93
C ALA A 46 -22.19 3.99 -10.80
N ALA A 47 -22.12 3.39 -9.60
CA ALA A 47 -22.83 3.87 -8.43
C ALA A 47 -22.32 5.24 -7.97
N ALA A 48 -21.01 5.46 -7.92
CA ALA A 48 -20.42 6.76 -7.58
C ALA A 48 -20.82 7.85 -8.58
N ALA A 49 -20.77 7.56 -9.89
CA ALA A 49 -21.21 8.49 -10.93
C ALA A 49 -22.71 8.81 -10.88
N ARG A 50 -23.54 7.90 -10.35
CA ARG A 50 -24.97 8.16 -10.08
C ARG A 50 -25.15 9.06 -8.86
N ALA A 51 -24.40 8.83 -7.78
CA ALA A 51 -24.45 9.66 -6.59
C ALA A 51 -24.09 11.13 -6.90
N ASP A 52 -23.11 11.36 -7.78
CA ASP A 52 -22.66 12.70 -8.19
C ASP A 52 -23.66 13.43 -9.12
N ARG A 53 -24.54 12.68 -9.80
CA ARG A 53 -25.58 13.24 -10.68
C ARG A 53 -26.92 13.50 -9.98
N SER A 54 -27.15 12.92 -8.82
CA SER A 54 -28.36 13.16 -8.03
C SER A 54 -28.19 14.47 -7.25
N PRO A 55 -28.93 15.55 -7.56
CA PRO A 55 -28.93 16.71 -6.70
C PRO A 55 -29.47 16.30 -5.31
N PRO A 56 -28.99 16.91 -4.20
CA PRO A 56 -29.57 16.65 -2.89
C PRO A 56 -31.06 17.04 -2.94
N LEU A 57 -31.93 16.02 -2.92
CA LEU A 57 -33.38 16.16 -2.94
C LEU A 57 -33.94 16.90 -1.71
N SER A 58 -33.09 17.29 -0.76
CA SER A 58 -33.45 18.16 0.36
C SER A 58 -33.90 19.57 -0.07
N ALA A 59 -33.64 19.99 -1.32
CA ALA A 59 -34.08 21.28 -1.85
C ALA A 59 -35.49 21.25 -2.50
N ALA A 60 -36.05 20.08 -2.79
CA ALA A 60 -37.40 19.94 -3.33
C ALA A 60 -38.33 19.47 -2.21
N GLY A 61 -39.20 20.36 -1.73
CA GLY A 61 -40.11 20.11 -0.61
C GLY A 61 -40.82 18.75 -0.72
N ARG A 62 -40.87 18.02 0.41
CA ARG A 62 -41.49 16.69 0.53
C ARG A 62 -42.92 16.71 -0.05
N PRO A 63 -43.22 16.03 -1.17
CA PRO A 63 -44.61 15.88 -1.59
C PRO A 63 -45.33 14.98 -0.58
N PRO A 64 -46.58 15.30 -0.19
CA PRO A 64 -47.35 14.48 0.73
C PRO A 64 -47.57 13.08 0.13
N LEU A 65 -47.45 12.05 0.97
CA LEU A 65 -47.71 10.66 0.59
C LEU A 65 -49.15 10.53 0.05
N PRO A 66 -49.37 10.01 -1.17
CA PRO A 66 -50.72 9.77 -1.67
C PRO A 66 -51.37 8.63 -0.86
N ARG A 67 -52.60 8.87 -0.40
CA ARG A 67 -53.38 8.00 0.50
C ARG A 67 -53.90 6.70 -0.14
N THR A 68 -53.64 6.46 -1.42
CA THR A 68 -54.20 5.33 -2.17
C THR A 68 -53.10 4.49 -2.84
N GLY A 69 -53.17 3.17 -2.65
CA GLY A 69 -52.12 2.21 -3.04
C GLY A 69 -51.79 2.16 -4.53
N THR A 70 -52.70 2.61 -5.41
CA THR A 70 -52.48 2.68 -6.86
C THR A 70 -51.69 3.92 -7.30
N ALA A 71 -51.85 5.06 -6.61
CA ALA A 71 -51.06 6.26 -6.87
C ALA A 71 -49.61 6.13 -6.37
N PHE A 72 -49.36 5.28 -5.38
CA PHE A 72 -48.03 4.96 -4.90
C PHE A 72 -47.21 4.12 -5.90
N LEU A 73 -47.87 3.22 -6.64
CA LEU A 73 -47.23 2.42 -7.69
C LEU A 73 -46.73 3.26 -8.88
N LEU A 74 -47.33 4.43 -9.12
CA LEU A 74 -46.87 5.41 -10.13
C LEU A 74 -45.62 6.20 -9.69
N HIS A 75 -45.28 6.17 -8.40
CA HIS A 75 -44.07 6.78 -7.85
C HIS A 75 -43.00 5.77 -7.47
N VAL A 76 -43.22 4.47 -7.73
CA VAL A 76 -42.13 3.51 -7.70
C VAL A 76 -41.25 3.85 -8.90
N PRO A 77 -40.02 4.34 -8.71
CA PRO A 77 -39.11 4.52 -9.83
C PRO A 77 -39.04 3.19 -10.56
N PRO A 78 -39.10 3.18 -11.90
CA PRO A 78 -38.95 1.94 -12.65
C PRO A 78 -37.70 1.26 -12.11
N GLN A 79 -37.79 -0.04 -11.80
CA GLN A 79 -36.59 -0.81 -11.50
C GLN A 79 -35.59 -0.42 -12.58
N PRO A 80 -34.38 0.03 -12.21
CA PRO A 80 -33.38 0.35 -13.22
C PRO A 80 -33.23 -0.95 -13.98
N SER A 81 -33.80 -1.00 -15.18
CA SER A 81 -33.48 -2.06 -16.09
C SER A 81 -31.97 -1.98 -16.14
N ALA A 82 -31.32 -3.13 -16.05
CA ALA A 82 -29.99 -3.27 -16.59
C ALA A 82 -30.07 -3.07 -18.12
N ALA A 83 -30.73 -2.00 -18.60
CA ALA A 83 -30.31 -1.27 -19.77
C ALA A 83 -28.84 -1.06 -19.51
N ALA A 84 -28.07 -1.99 -20.08
CA ALA A 84 -26.65 -1.95 -20.19
C ALA A 84 -26.37 -0.51 -20.59
N ALA A 85 -25.91 0.29 -19.62
CA ALA A 85 -25.17 1.48 -19.95
C ALA A 85 -24.10 0.91 -20.86
N SER A 86 -24.24 1.12 -22.17
CA SER A 86 -23.32 0.63 -23.16
C SER A 86 -21.97 1.01 -22.60
N LEU A 87 -21.22 -0.01 -22.20
CA LEU A 87 -20.04 0.18 -21.37
C LEU A 87 -19.06 0.87 -22.28
N ASP A 88 -19.07 2.20 -22.22
CA ASP A 88 -18.31 3.01 -23.15
C ASP A 88 -16.86 2.59 -22.95
N TRP A 89 -16.22 2.09 -24.00
CA TRP A 89 -14.89 1.52 -23.89
C TRP A 89 -13.91 2.55 -23.31
N HIS A 90 -14.22 3.84 -23.49
CA HIS A 90 -13.51 4.95 -22.88
C HIS A 90 -13.64 4.99 -21.35
N LEU A 91 -14.82 4.70 -20.80
CA LEU A 91 -15.05 4.63 -19.36
C LEU A 91 -14.37 3.40 -18.76
N SER A 92 -14.48 2.24 -19.41
CA SER A 92 -13.80 1.03 -18.95
C SER A 92 -12.28 1.19 -19.00
N ARG A 93 -11.73 1.76 -20.09
CA ARG A 93 -10.30 2.07 -20.20
C ARG A 93 -9.81 3.06 -19.16
N ARG A 94 -10.59 4.12 -18.87
CA ARG A 94 -10.27 5.08 -17.81
C ARG A 94 -10.28 4.43 -16.43
N LEU A 95 -11.22 3.51 -16.18
CA LEU A 95 -11.24 2.73 -14.94
C LEU A 95 -10.02 1.80 -14.85
N VAL A 96 -9.68 1.06 -15.91
CA VAL A 96 -8.52 0.14 -15.91
C VAL A 96 -7.23 0.92 -15.66
N LEU A 97 -7.04 2.01 -16.39
CA LEU A 97 -5.85 2.88 -16.24
C LEU A 97 -5.84 3.63 -14.91
N GLY A 98 -7.01 3.86 -14.29
CA GLY A 98 -7.13 4.50 -12.98
C GLY A 98 -6.95 3.53 -11.80
N SER A 99 -7.12 2.22 -12.02
CA SER A 99 -6.98 1.21 -10.97
C SER A 99 -5.54 0.69 -10.87
N GLY A 100 -4.86 1.00 -9.76
CA GLY A 100 -3.51 0.51 -9.51
C GLY A 100 -3.40 -1.02 -9.47
N GLU A 101 -4.44 -1.72 -9.03
CA GLU A 101 -4.45 -3.19 -8.96
C GLU A 101 -4.47 -3.87 -10.34
N ALA A 102 -5.18 -3.30 -11.33
CA ALA A 102 -5.19 -3.86 -12.68
C ALA A 102 -3.82 -3.70 -13.35
N TYR A 103 -3.18 -2.55 -13.16
CA TYR A 103 -1.82 -2.30 -13.64
C TYR A 103 -0.80 -3.24 -12.99
N TYR A 104 -0.92 -3.43 -11.67
CA TYR A 104 -0.08 -4.37 -10.93
C TYR A 104 -0.21 -5.81 -11.45
N THR A 105 -1.44 -6.29 -11.62
CA THR A 105 -1.72 -7.64 -12.13
C THR A 105 -1.18 -7.82 -13.56
N LEU A 106 -1.31 -6.80 -14.41
CA LEU A 106 -0.78 -6.81 -15.77
C LEU A 106 0.76 -6.88 -15.78
N LEU A 107 1.43 -6.08 -14.94
CA LEU A 107 2.88 -6.13 -14.81
C LEU A 107 3.36 -7.51 -14.35
N LEU A 108 2.68 -8.12 -13.38
CA LEU A 108 3.03 -9.45 -12.88
C LEU A 108 2.90 -10.52 -13.99
N LEU A 109 1.87 -10.40 -14.83
CA LEU A 109 1.68 -11.26 -15.99
C LEU A 109 2.81 -11.08 -17.02
N ILE A 110 3.18 -9.82 -17.33
CA ILE A 110 4.28 -9.50 -18.25
C ILE A 110 5.59 -10.10 -17.74
N PHE A 111 5.93 -9.90 -16.46
CA PHE A 111 7.13 -10.47 -15.86
C PHE A 111 7.11 -12.01 -15.87
N SER A 112 5.95 -12.62 -15.63
CA SER A 112 5.81 -14.08 -15.69
C SER A 112 5.97 -14.63 -17.12
N MET A 113 5.49 -13.90 -18.14
CA MET A 113 5.73 -14.27 -19.54
C MET A 113 7.20 -14.15 -19.93
N MET A 114 7.85 -13.05 -19.53
CA MET A 114 9.29 -12.84 -19.73
C MET A 114 10.13 -13.90 -19.00
N ALA A 115 9.64 -14.40 -17.86
CA ALA A 115 10.31 -15.45 -17.09
C ALA A 115 10.42 -16.78 -17.86
N VAL A 116 9.38 -17.11 -18.63
CA VAL A 116 9.35 -18.30 -19.47
C VAL A 116 10.10 -18.08 -20.78
N ALA A 117 9.97 -16.89 -21.38
CA ALA A 117 10.51 -16.59 -22.72
C ALA A 117 12.03 -16.36 -22.72
N ASP A 118 12.57 -15.63 -21.74
CA ASP A 118 13.95 -15.15 -21.75
C ASP A 118 14.76 -15.68 -20.55
N SER A 119 14.37 -15.33 -19.32
CA SER A 119 15.10 -15.72 -18.12
C SER A 119 14.23 -15.90 -16.87
N PRO A 120 14.42 -16.95 -16.06
CA PRO A 120 13.69 -17.11 -14.81
C PRO A 120 13.93 -16.00 -13.78
N LEU A 121 14.93 -15.11 -13.97
CA LEU A 121 15.10 -13.94 -13.09
C LEU A 121 13.96 -12.94 -13.17
N TYR A 122 13.15 -12.94 -14.24
CA TYR A 122 11.94 -12.11 -14.27
C TYR A 122 10.88 -12.54 -13.25
N LEU A 123 11.10 -13.63 -12.50
CA LEU A 123 10.30 -13.96 -11.31
C LEU A 123 10.71 -13.17 -10.04
N LEU A 124 11.86 -12.47 -10.04
CA LEU A 124 12.32 -11.70 -8.87
C LEU A 124 11.32 -10.62 -8.43
N PRO A 125 10.70 -9.82 -9.32
CA PRO A 125 9.68 -8.86 -8.92
C PRO A 125 8.46 -9.53 -8.28
N SER A 126 8.13 -10.77 -8.65
CA SER A 126 7.03 -11.53 -8.06
C SER A 126 7.29 -11.92 -6.60
N LEU A 127 8.55 -11.95 -6.14
CA LEU A 127 8.85 -12.11 -4.71
C LEU A 127 8.32 -10.95 -3.87
N LEU A 128 8.21 -9.74 -4.44
CA LEU A 128 7.59 -8.60 -3.75
C LEU A 128 6.08 -8.79 -3.54
N ASP A 129 5.43 -9.64 -4.33
CA ASP A 129 4.03 -10.01 -4.10
C ASP A 129 3.88 -10.85 -2.82
N SER A 130 4.89 -11.67 -2.49
CA SER A 130 4.90 -12.44 -1.23
C SER A 130 4.88 -11.53 0.01
N VAL A 131 5.36 -10.29 -0.10
CA VAL A 131 5.27 -9.29 0.98
C VAL A 131 3.83 -8.86 1.23
N ARG A 132 2.97 -8.85 0.20
CA ARG A 132 1.53 -8.52 0.34
C ARG A 132 0.77 -9.59 1.12
N ALA A 133 1.26 -10.83 1.15
CA ALA A 133 0.67 -11.91 1.94
C ALA A 133 0.74 -11.65 3.46
N PHE A 134 1.64 -10.75 3.91
CA PHE A 134 1.77 -10.37 5.31
C PHE A 134 1.11 -9.01 5.57
N PRO A 135 -0.12 -8.95 6.14
CA PRO A 135 -0.91 -7.72 6.24
C PRO A 135 -0.20 -6.65 7.07
N VAL A 136 0.36 -7.04 8.22
CA VAL A 136 1.11 -6.13 9.12
C VAL A 136 2.32 -5.52 8.42
N LEU A 137 3.09 -6.33 7.68
CA LEU A 137 4.27 -5.85 6.94
C LEU A 137 3.85 -4.89 5.82
N SER A 138 2.82 -5.23 5.05
CA SER A 138 2.29 -4.36 3.99
C SER A 138 1.71 -3.04 4.52
N ALA A 139 1.11 -3.07 5.72
CA ALA A 139 0.57 -1.89 6.38
C ALA A 139 1.70 -1.00 6.90
N ALA A 140 2.66 -1.58 7.61
CA ALA A 140 3.85 -0.86 8.10
C ALA A 140 4.65 -0.25 6.94
N ALA A 141 4.87 -0.99 5.85
CA ALA A 141 5.55 -0.50 4.66
C ALA A 141 4.84 0.73 4.05
N ARG A 142 3.51 0.70 3.94
CA ARG A 142 2.73 1.83 3.43
C ARG A 142 2.80 3.06 4.33
N ILE A 143 2.86 2.86 5.65
CA ILE A 143 2.99 3.94 6.64
C ILE A 143 4.39 4.56 6.56
N VAL A 144 5.44 3.74 6.52
CA VAL A 144 6.83 4.21 6.62
C VAL A 144 7.39 4.73 5.30
N ALA A 145 6.98 4.19 4.15
CA ALA A 145 7.58 4.49 2.84
C ALA A 145 7.80 5.99 2.54
N PRO A 146 6.81 6.90 2.70
CA PRO A 146 7.03 8.32 2.38
C PRO A 146 7.98 9.03 3.37
N ALA A 147 8.00 8.61 4.63
CA ALA A 147 8.94 9.14 5.62
C ALA A 147 10.35 8.64 5.34
N LEU A 148 10.47 7.33 5.11
CA LEU A 148 11.73 6.66 4.79
C LEU A 148 12.36 7.22 3.52
N LEU A 149 11.57 7.45 2.46
CA LEU A 149 12.08 8.00 1.20
C LEU A 149 12.68 9.41 1.40
N ARG A 150 12.05 10.23 2.25
CA ARG A 150 12.53 11.58 2.56
C ARG A 150 13.81 11.54 3.39
N THR A 151 13.84 10.67 4.41
CA THR A 151 15.03 10.48 5.25
C THR A 151 16.19 9.88 4.46
N PHE A 152 15.92 8.90 3.60
CA PHE A 152 16.91 8.32 2.69
C PHE A 152 17.42 9.36 1.69
N SER A 153 16.55 10.18 1.10
CA SER A 153 16.96 11.28 0.21
C SER A 153 17.86 12.29 0.92
N PHE A 154 17.52 12.67 2.15
CA PHE A 154 18.35 13.54 2.98
C PHE A 154 19.69 12.88 3.33
N ALA A 155 19.69 11.60 3.67
CA ALA A 155 20.89 10.86 3.99
C ALA A 155 21.82 10.74 2.78
N LEU A 156 21.27 10.47 1.59
CA LEU A 156 22.02 10.44 0.34
C LEU A 156 22.63 11.81 0.02
N PHE A 157 21.90 12.91 0.27
CA PHE A 157 22.44 14.26 0.14
C PHE A 157 23.63 14.48 1.10
N VAL A 158 23.47 14.15 2.38
CA VAL A 158 24.56 14.28 3.38
C VAL A 158 25.79 13.46 2.99
N LEU A 159 25.60 12.19 2.62
CA LEU A 159 26.70 11.32 2.19
C LEU A 159 27.38 11.83 0.91
N THR A 160 26.62 12.37 -0.04
CA THR A 160 27.16 12.98 -1.25
C THR A 160 28.00 14.22 -0.92
N THR A 161 27.50 15.10 -0.04
CA THR A 161 28.26 16.27 0.41
C THR A 161 29.52 15.88 1.15
N LEU A 162 29.46 14.90 2.06
CA LEU A 162 30.62 14.40 2.77
C LEU A 162 31.63 13.72 1.84
N GLY A 163 31.17 13.01 0.81
CA GLY A 163 32.03 12.39 -0.20
C GLY A 163 32.75 13.41 -1.08
N LEU A 164 32.03 14.46 -1.52
CA LEU A 164 32.64 15.58 -2.25
C LEU A 164 33.63 16.36 -1.38
N TYR A 165 33.30 16.55 -0.10
CA TYR A 165 34.19 17.17 0.87
C TYR A 165 35.47 16.36 1.07
N GLY A 166 35.32 15.04 1.26
CA GLY A 166 36.44 14.11 1.35
C GLY A 166 37.36 14.22 0.13
N TYR A 167 36.79 14.18 -1.08
CA TYR A 167 37.55 14.33 -2.31
C TYR A 167 38.30 15.67 -2.41
N ALA A 168 37.67 16.78 -2.04
CA ALA A 168 38.24 18.11 -2.20
C ALA A 168 39.32 18.44 -1.15
N TYR A 169 39.14 18.00 0.10
CA TYR A 169 39.95 18.44 1.23
C TYR A 169 40.81 17.34 1.88
N LEU A 170 40.52 16.07 1.60
CA LEU A 170 41.23 14.91 2.17
C LEU A 170 41.84 13.98 1.09
N PRO A 171 42.46 14.51 0.01
CA PRO A 171 42.96 13.69 -1.09
C PRO A 171 44.05 12.71 -0.64
N SER A 172 44.92 13.11 0.29
CA SER A 172 46.00 12.25 0.78
C SER A 172 45.54 11.09 1.67
N ALA A 173 44.36 11.18 2.30
CA ALA A 173 43.79 10.07 3.08
C ALA A 173 42.99 9.10 2.21
N ILE A 174 42.37 9.63 1.14
CA ILE A 174 41.50 8.86 0.25
C ILE A 174 42.29 8.24 -0.92
N HIS A 175 43.36 8.87 -1.38
CA HIS A 175 44.24 8.34 -2.43
C HIS A 175 45.35 7.41 -1.88
N ALA A 176 45.50 7.30 -0.55
CA ALA A 176 46.48 6.40 0.08
C ALA A 176 46.03 4.92 0.10
N GLN A 177 44.76 4.62 -0.20
CA GLN A 177 44.19 3.27 -0.22
C GLN A 177 44.58 2.49 -1.50
N GLY A 178 45.86 2.14 -1.66
CA GLY A 178 46.35 1.10 -2.58
C GLY A 178 45.72 1.04 -3.99
N ASP A 179 45.36 -0.16 -4.46
CA ASP A 179 44.67 -0.41 -5.74
C ASP A 179 43.19 0.06 -5.75
N ALA A 180 42.66 0.52 -4.61
CA ALA A 180 41.30 1.05 -4.46
C ALA A 180 41.28 2.59 -4.48
N GLN A 181 42.20 3.22 -5.22
CA GLN A 181 42.22 4.66 -5.42
C GLN A 181 40.96 5.13 -6.14
N CYS A 182 40.21 6.02 -5.50
CA CYS A 182 39.20 6.79 -6.22
C CYS A 182 39.87 7.97 -6.93
N HIS A 183 39.76 8.02 -8.26
CA HIS A 183 40.42 9.05 -9.10
C HIS A 183 39.46 10.18 -9.52
N SER A 184 38.16 9.93 -9.43
CA SER A 184 37.13 10.89 -9.82
C SER A 184 36.20 11.18 -8.63
N PRO A 185 35.61 12.40 -8.56
CA PRO A 185 34.67 12.75 -7.50
C PRO A 185 33.48 11.79 -7.46
N TRP A 186 33.06 11.28 -8.61
CA TRP A 186 31.99 10.28 -8.70
C TRP A 186 32.37 8.94 -8.07
N GLN A 187 33.59 8.44 -8.31
CA GLN A 187 34.08 7.21 -7.70
C GLN A 187 34.17 7.34 -6.18
N CYS A 188 34.70 8.45 -5.67
CA CYS A 188 34.84 8.67 -4.22
C CYS A 188 33.48 8.79 -3.52
N VAL A 189 32.54 9.56 -4.09
CA VAL A 189 31.17 9.67 -3.56
C VAL A 189 30.47 8.31 -3.57
N SER A 190 30.54 7.58 -4.69
CA SER A 190 29.88 6.28 -4.81
C SER A 190 30.47 5.25 -3.85
N MET A 191 31.79 5.25 -3.67
CA MET A 191 32.47 4.39 -2.71
C MET A 191 32.02 4.70 -1.28
N LEU A 192 32.02 5.97 -0.87
CA LEU A 192 31.57 6.37 0.47
C LEU A 192 30.09 6.01 0.71
N VAL A 193 29.21 6.23 -0.27
CA VAL A 193 27.79 5.89 -0.16
C VAL A 193 27.59 4.38 -0.02
N LEU A 194 28.26 3.58 -0.87
CA LEU A 194 28.16 2.13 -0.84
C LEU A 194 28.73 1.56 0.47
N ASP A 195 29.84 2.09 0.96
CA ASP A 195 30.44 1.68 2.22
C ASP A 195 29.57 2.07 3.43
N ALA A 196 29.06 3.31 3.47
CA ALA A 196 28.15 3.77 4.50
C ALA A 196 26.91 2.86 4.61
N LEU A 197 26.33 2.49 3.46
CA LEU A 197 25.14 1.63 3.39
C LEU A 197 25.40 0.15 3.70
N SER A 198 26.61 -0.37 3.42
CA SER A 198 26.92 -1.80 3.54
C SER A 198 27.59 -2.17 4.86
N GLN A 199 28.50 -1.34 5.36
CA GLN A 199 29.37 -1.64 6.51
C GLN A 199 29.22 -0.62 7.65
N GLY A 200 28.34 0.37 7.49
CA GLY A 200 28.16 1.42 8.51
C GLY A 200 29.29 2.46 8.53
N GLY A 201 30.13 2.52 7.49
CA GLY A 201 31.27 3.45 7.41
C GLY A 201 32.65 2.82 7.60
N GLY A 202 32.78 1.51 7.33
CA GLY A 202 34.01 0.75 7.51
C GLY A 202 35.19 1.26 6.69
N ALA A 203 34.96 1.87 5.51
CA ALA A 203 36.02 2.39 4.66
C ALA A 203 36.77 3.60 5.26
N LEU A 204 36.17 4.29 6.23
CA LEU A 204 36.85 5.31 7.04
C LEU A 204 37.49 4.73 8.32
N SER A 205 37.33 3.44 8.58
CA SER A 205 37.74 2.76 9.81
C SER A 205 38.68 1.56 9.61
N TYR A 206 38.92 1.10 8.37
CA TYR A 206 39.62 -0.15 8.10
C TYR A 206 41.10 0.06 7.70
N ASP A 207 41.98 -0.27 8.64
CA ASP A 207 43.30 -0.92 8.54
C ASP A 207 44.40 -0.39 7.59
N ASP A 208 44.16 0.68 6.83
CA ASP A 208 45.20 1.36 6.05
C ASP A 208 45.32 2.82 6.49
N ASP A 209 46.56 3.30 6.63
CA ASP A 209 47.07 4.44 7.40
C ASP A 209 46.34 5.81 7.31
N GLY A 210 45.35 5.99 6.44
CA GLY A 210 44.72 7.28 6.15
C GLY A 210 43.78 7.84 7.23
N PHE A 211 43.05 6.98 7.96
CA PHE A 211 42.08 7.37 9.00
C PHE A 211 42.26 6.62 10.33
N ALA A 212 43.21 5.69 10.41
CA ALA A 212 43.47 4.87 11.60
C ALA A 212 44.29 5.60 12.68
N HIS A 213 45.06 6.63 12.31
CA HIS A 213 45.94 7.36 13.21
C HIS A 213 45.26 8.62 13.74
N THR A 214 44.89 8.61 15.02
CA THR A 214 44.48 9.82 15.73
C THR A 214 45.73 10.58 16.24
N PRO A 215 45.78 11.91 16.14
CA PRO A 215 46.92 12.69 16.61
C PRO A 215 47.12 12.50 18.13
N LEU A 216 48.35 12.17 18.56
CA LEU A 216 48.68 12.02 19.99
C LEU A 216 48.57 13.35 20.76
N HIS A 217 48.73 14.49 20.07
CA HIS A 217 48.67 15.81 20.65
C HIS A 217 47.79 16.75 19.81
N PHE A 218 47.08 17.64 20.50
CA PHE A 218 46.42 18.76 19.84
C PHE A 218 47.49 19.72 19.29
N ASN A 219 47.23 20.27 18.10
CA ASN A 219 48.08 21.18 17.33
C ASN A 219 49.41 20.66 16.73
N THR A 220 49.74 19.37 16.78
CA THR A 220 51.00 18.87 16.16
C THR A 220 50.89 18.57 14.67
N ASP A 221 49.77 18.00 14.23
CA ASP A 221 49.47 17.79 12.81
C ASP A 221 48.03 18.23 12.51
N PRO A 222 47.84 19.40 11.86
CA PRO A 222 46.51 19.91 11.55
C PRO A 222 45.77 19.04 10.53
N SER A 223 46.49 18.28 9.69
CA SER A 223 45.87 17.42 8.68
C SER A 223 45.27 16.16 9.30
N ASP A 224 45.94 15.56 10.28
CA ASP A 224 45.43 14.39 11.02
C ASP A 224 44.29 14.77 11.97
N GLN A 225 44.33 15.97 12.56
CA GLN A 225 43.20 16.50 13.32
C GLN A 225 41.97 16.71 12.43
N HIS A 226 42.19 17.20 11.21
CA HIS A 226 41.12 17.41 10.25
C HIS A 226 40.48 16.09 9.81
N ARG A 227 41.30 15.07 9.50
CA ARG A 227 40.86 13.70 9.20
C ARG A 227 40.06 13.08 10.33
N SER A 228 40.57 13.19 11.56
CA SER A 228 39.92 12.66 12.76
C SER A 228 38.56 13.35 13.01
N LEU A 229 38.50 14.67 12.87
CA LEU A 229 37.25 15.42 13.00
C LEU A 229 36.23 15.01 11.93
N PHE A 230 36.67 14.83 10.68
CA PHE A 230 35.82 14.35 9.60
C PHE A 230 35.25 12.95 9.89
N ALA A 231 36.08 12.02 10.35
CA ALA A 231 35.65 10.67 10.71
C ALA A 231 34.65 10.66 11.87
N VAL A 232 34.90 11.45 12.93
CA VAL A 232 33.96 11.59 14.05
C VAL A 232 32.65 12.21 13.60
N LEU A 233 32.69 13.28 12.79
CA LEU A 233 31.51 13.93 12.25
C LEU A 233 30.69 12.97 11.40
N PHE A 234 31.35 12.20 10.53
CA PHE A 234 30.72 11.16 9.72
C PHE A 234 30.03 10.13 10.62
N ALA A 235 30.72 9.60 11.63
CA ALA A 235 30.16 8.59 12.53
C ALA A 235 28.93 9.12 13.29
N VAL A 236 29.00 10.34 13.82
CA VAL A 236 27.87 11.00 14.51
C VAL A 236 26.69 11.19 13.56
N LEU A 237 26.92 11.77 12.39
CA LEU A 237 25.84 12.08 11.44
C LEU A 237 25.23 10.82 10.82
N TRP A 238 26.04 9.89 10.33
CA TRP A 238 25.56 8.70 9.63
C TRP A 238 25.14 7.59 10.61
N ALA A 239 26.05 7.11 11.44
CA ALA A 239 25.83 5.91 12.24
C ALA A 239 24.89 6.16 13.43
N PHE A 240 25.03 7.29 14.13
CA PHE A 240 24.20 7.57 15.30
C PHE A 240 22.90 8.27 14.95
N LEU A 241 22.94 9.34 14.13
CA LEU A 241 21.76 10.15 13.86
C LEU A 241 20.91 9.56 12.71
N LEU A 242 21.46 9.37 11.52
CA LEU A 242 20.68 8.97 10.33
C LEU A 242 20.21 7.51 10.41
N GLN A 243 21.09 6.56 10.73
CA GLN A 243 20.69 5.16 10.88
C GLN A 243 19.72 4.97 12.06
N GLY A 244 19.96 5.66 13.19
CA GLY A 244 19.06 5.67 14.34
C GLY A 244 17.67 6.21 14.00
N ALA A 245 17.59 7.32 13.25
CA ALA A 245 16.32 7.88 12.79
C ALA A 245 15.57 6.93 11.83
N ILE A 246 16.27 6.28 10.90
CA ILE A 246 15.69 5.30 9.98
C ILE A 246 15.08 4.13 10.77
N LEU A 247 15.83 3.56 11.73
CA LEU A 247 15.36 2.46 12.55
C LEU A 247 14.14 2.87 13.40
N ALA A 248 14.18 4.06 14.01
CA ALA A 248 13.07 4.57 14.82
C ALA A 248 11.78 4.72 14.01
N GLN A 249 11.86 5.22 12.77
CA GLN A 249 10.70 5.32 11.88
C GLN A 249 10.10 3.95 11.54
N ILE A 250 10.95 2.95 11.29
CA ILE A 250 10.51 1.59 11.00
C ILE A 250 9.77 0.99 12.21
N VAL A 251 10.35 1.11 13.40
CA VAL A 251 9.74 0.62 14.65
C VAL A 251 8.38 1.29 14.91
N GLU A 252 8.29 2.59 14.72
CA GLU A 252 7.06 3.36 14.91
C GLU A 252 5.96 2.96 13.92
N ALA A 253 6.33 2.69 12.67
CA ALA A 253 5.37 2.21 11.66
C ALA A 253 4.81 0.82 12.01
N PHE A 254 5.65 -0.10 12.51
CA PHE A 254 5.18 -1.41 12.99
C PHE A 254 4.30 -1.30 14.24
N ARG A 255 4.59 -0.34 15.13
CA ARG A 255 3.74 -0.07 16.30
C ARG A 255 2.38 0.46 15.88
N THR A 256 2.36 1.42 14.95
CA THR A 256 1.13 2.03 14.43
C THR A 256 0.28 1.04 13.65
N ALA A 257 0.90 0.18 12.84
CA ALA A 257 0.19 -0.86 12.09
C ALA A 257 -0.57 -1.81 13.02
N ARG A 258 0.10 -2.30 14.08
CA ARG A 258 -0.52 -3.17 15.10
C ARG A 258 -1.60 -2.47 15.90
N ALA A 259 -1.32 -1.25 16.38
CA ALA A 259 -2.29 -0.47 17.15
C ALA A 259 -3.59 -0.19 16.37
N ARG A 260 -3.53 -0.07 15.04
CA ARG A 260 -4.72 0.10 14.20
C ARG A 260 -5.58 -1.16 14.14
N GLU A 261 -4.96 -2.33 14.05
CA GLU A 261 -5.67 -3.62 14.09
C GLU A 261 -6.32 -3.83 15.47
N ASP A 262 -5.55 -3.63 16.54
CA ASP A 262 -6.05 -3.75 17.91
C ASP A 262 -7.21 -2.76 18.19
N ALA A 263 -7.12 -1.53 17.67
CA ALA A 263 -8.18 -0.53 17.83
C ALA A 263 -9.47 -0.89 17.08
N LEU A 264 -9.36 -1.52 15.90
CA LEU A 264 -10.52 -1.99 15.15
C LEU A 264 -11.20 -3.15 15.88
N ASP A 265 -10.43 -4.12 16.37
CA ASP A 265 -10.96 -5.26 17.13
C ASP A 265 -11.56 -4.83 18.47
N ALA A 266 -10.92 -3.88 19.15
CA ALA A 266 -11.46 -3.26 20.35
C ALA A 266 -12.77 -2.51 20.06
N SER A 267 -12.84 -1.75 18.96
CA SER A 267 -14.07 -1.04 18.57
C SER A 267 -15.22 -2.01 18.27
N LEU A 268 -14.96 -3.09 17.52
CA LEU A 268 -15.96 -4.10 17.18
C LEU A 268 -16.45 -4.92 18.39
N SER A 269 -15.58 -5.10 19.39
CA SER A 269 -15.94 -5.81 20.63
C SER A 269 -16.64 -4.93 21.67
N GLN A 270 -16.46 -3.60 21.59
CA GLN A 270 -17.01 -2.63 22.54
C GLN A 270 -18.25 -1.90 22.01
N ARG A 271 -18.46 -1.82 20.70
CA ARG A 271 -19.56 -1.04 20.11
C ARG A 271 -20.22 -1.80 18.97
N CYS A 272 -21.55 -1.72 18.90
CA CYS A 272 -22.28 -2.30 17.78
C CYS A 272 -22.10 -1.46 16.50
N LEU A 273 -21.74 -2.10 15.38
CA LEU A 273 -21.52 -1.43 14.09
C LEU A 273 -22.77 -0.73 13.53
N VAL A 274 -23.97 -1.27 13.81
CA VAL A 274 -25.22 -0.79 13.20
C VAL A 274 -25.82 0.38 13.98
N CYS A 275 -25.99 0.23 15.30
CA CYS A 275 -26.62 1.27 16.13
C CYS A 275 -25.61 2.21 16.81
N GLY A 276 -24.34 1.84 16.88
CA GLY A 276 -23.32 2.58 17.61
C GLY A 276 -23.43 2.46 19.14
N CYS A 277 -24.29 1.59 19.67
CA CYS A 277 -24.47 1.39 21.10
C CYS A 277 -23.25 0.70 21.72
N ASP A 278 -22.77 1.23 22.84
CA ASP A 278 -21.63 0.67 23.58
C ASP A 278 -22.05 -0.55 24.40
N ARG A 279 -21.15 -1.53 24.52
CA ARG A 279 -21.33 -2.79 25.26
C ARG A 279 -21.72 -2.57 26.72
N SER A 280 -21.24 -1.49 27.33
CA SER A 280 -21.59 -1.11 28.71
C SER A 280 -23.09 -0.85 28.92
N LYS A 281 -23.82 -0.46 27.87
CA LYS A 281 -25.28 -0.25 27.91
C LYS A 281 -26.07 -1.55 27.74
N LEU A 282 -25.42 -2.65 27.32
CA LEU A 282 -26.01 -3.96 27.07
C LEU A 282 -25.27 -5.07 27.86
N PRO A 283 -25.24 -4.99 29.21
CA PRO A 283 -24.48 -5.93 30.03
C PRO A 283 -25.00 -7.36 29.87
N GLY A 284 -24.13 -8.27 29.42
CA GLY A 284 -24.46 -9.69 29.25
C GLY A 284 -25.29 -10.04 28.00
N GLU A 285 -25.78 -9.04 27.26
CA GLU A 285 -26.61 -9.25 26.06
C GLU A 285 -25.96 -8.78 24.76
N PHE A 286 -24.80 -8.12 24.83
CA PHE A 286 -24.14 -7.52 23.66
C PHE A 286 -23.89 -8.53 22.53
N GLU A 287 -23.41 -9.73 22.84
CA GLU A 287 -23.18 -10.78 21.85
C GLU A 287 -24.48 -11.19 21.15
N ARG A 288 -25.57 -11.33 21.91
CA ARG A 288 -26.90 -11.66 21.37
C ARG A 288 -27.44 -10.49 20.53
N HIS A 289 -27.23 -9.26 20.98
CA HIS A 289 -27.61 -8.03 20.28
C HIS A 289 -26.99 -7.97 18.88
N VAL A 290 -25.67 -8.09 18.78
CA VAL A 290 -24.95 -8.04 17.50
C VAL A 290 -25.28 -9.25 16.62
N ALA A 291 -25.38 -10.46 17.19
CA ALA A 291 -25.59 -11.66 16.40
C ALA A 291 -27.01 -11.81 15.83
N ARG A 292 -28.04 -11.42 16.61
CA ARG A 292 -29.45 -11.67 16.24
C ARG A 292 -30.24 -10.44 15.83
N PHE A 293 -29.98 -9.28 16.44
CA PHE A 293 -30.79 -8.09 16.20
C PHE A 293 -30.11 -7.15 15.21
N HIS A 294 -28.82 -6.86 15.44
CA HIS A 294 -28.04 -5.90 14.66
C HIS A 294 -26.90 -6.58 13.88
N ASN A 295 -27.23 -7.65 13.18
CA ASN A 295 -26.27 -8.35 12.34
C ASN A 295 -26.11 -7.65 10.98
N PRO A 296 -24.93 -7.11 10.62
CA PRO A 296 -24.72 -6.37 9.38
C PRO A 296 -25.07 -7.17 8.11
N THR A 297 -24.85 -8.49 8.11
CA THR A 297 -25.17 -9.32 6.94
C THR A 297 -26.67 -9.45 6.73
N SER A 298 -27.46 -9.41 7.81
CA SER A 298 -28.92 -9.44 7.72
C SER A 298 -29.48 -8.17 7.11
N TYR A 299 -28.89 -7.00 7.41
CA TYR A 299 -29.25 -5.73 6.76
C TYR A 299 -28.93 -5.77 5.26
N LEU A 300 -27.74 -6.25 4.89
CA LEU A 300 -27.36 -6.42 3.48
C LEU A 300 -28.32 -7.38 2.74
N ALA A 301 -28.65 -8.51 3.36
CA ALA A 301 -29.59 -9.48 2.80
C ALA A 301 -31.00 -8.90 2.64
N PHE A 302 -31.45 -8.08 3.59
CA PHE A 302 -32.74 -7.38 3.50
C PHE A 302 -32.79 -6.44 2.29
N PHE A 303 -31.80 -5.56 2.11
CA PHE A 303 -31.77 -4.64 0.97
C PHE A 303 -31.61 -5.38 -0.36
N ALA A 304 -30.73 -6.37 -0.43
CA ALA A 304 -30.57 -7.18 -1.63
C ALA A 304 -31.85 -7.94 -2.01
N GLY A 305 -32.52 -8.54 -1.02
CA GLY A 305 -33.79 -9.24 -1.20
C GLY A 305 -34.94 -8.30 -1.60
N ALA A 306 -35.05 -7.14 -0.95
CA ALA A 306 -36.05 -6.12 -1.28
C ALA A 306 -35.86 -5.60 -2.71
N ALA A 307 -34.62 -5.37 -3.13
CA ALA A 307 -34.29 -4.94 -4.49
C ALA A 307 -34.66 -6.02 -5.52
N ALA A 308 -34.34 -7.29 -5.25
CA ALA A 308 -34.64 -8.43 -6.13
C ALA A 308 -36.14 -8.79 -6.21
N THR A 309 -36.91 -8.47 -5.17
CA THR A 309 -38.35 -8.75 -5.13
C THR A 309 -39.09 -7.92 -6.18
N HIS A 310 -39.98 -8.58 -6.93
CA HIS A 310 -40.82 -7.94 -7.95
C HIS A 310 -41.63 -6.78 -7.34
N PRO A 311 -41.76 -5.62 -8.01
CA PRO A 311 -42.39 -4.42 -7.43
C PRO A 311 -43.77 -4.65 -6.81
N LEU A 312 -44.60 -5.50 -7.42
CA LEU A 312 -45.96 -5.83 -6.95
C LEU A 312 -45.99 -6.68 -5.65
N HIS A 313 -44.88 -7.35 -5.29
CA HIS A 313 -44.78 -8.20 -4.10
C HIS A 313 -43.97 -7.54 -2.98
N ARG A 314 -43.55 -6.28 -3.15
CA ARG A 314 -42.83 -5.56 -2.11
C ARG A 314 -43.80 -5.16 -1.00
N THR A 315 -43.41 -5.42 0.25
CA THR A 315 -44.14 -4.94 1.42
C THR A 315 -43.98 -3.43 1.57
N ALA A 316 -44.85 -2.78 2.34
CA ALA A 316 -44.72 -1.35 2.63
C ALA A 316 -43.34 -1.01 3.23
N LEU A 317 -42.80 -1.90 4.07
CA LEU A 317 -41.47 -1.76 4.66
C LEU A 317 -40.36 -1.80 3.59
N HIS A 318 -40.43 -2.75 2.63
CA HIS A 318 -39.46 -2.81 1.53
C HIS A 318 -39.45 -1.51 0.73
N ILE A 319 -40.63 -0.96 0.42
CA ILE A 319 -40.71 0.24 -0.43
C ILE A 319 -40.22 1.47 0.34
N HIS A 320 -40.60 1.62 1.61
CA HIS A 320 -40.11 2.71 2.44
C HIS A 320 -38.59 2.65 2.62
N ALA A 321 -38.04 1.46 2.88
CA ALA A 321 -36.62 1.25 3.07
C ALA A 321 -35.79 1.57 1.82
N LEU A 322 -36.19 1.04 0.66
CA LEU A 322 -35.51 1.30 -0.61
C LEU A 322 -35.55 2.77 -0.99
N ARG A 323 -36.67 3.44 -0.74
CA ARG A 323 -36.80 4.87 -0.98
C ARG A 323 -35.81 5.68 -0.13
N LEU A 324 -35.75 5.44 1.18
CA LEU A 324 -34.79 6.13 2.05
C LEU A 324 -33.34 5.87 1.61
N PHE A 325 -33.04 4.65 1.19
CA PHE A 325 -31.73 4.28 0.67
C PHE A 325 -31.39 5.01 -0.64
N GLU A 326 -32.33 5.10 -1.59
CA GLU A 326 -32.16 5.84 -2.85
C GLU A 326 -32.00 7.35 -2.62
N GLU A 327 -32.68 7.90 -1.62
CA GLU A 327 -32.55 9.30 -1.18
C GLU A 327 -31.23 9.57 -0.43
N GLY A 328 -30.42 8.54 -0.16
CA GLY A 328 -29.18 8.64 0.62
C GLY A 328 -29.42 8.96 2.10
N ASN A 329 -30.63 8.71 2.60
CA ASN A 329 -31.00 9.00 3.98
C ASN A 329 -30.71 7.79 4.89
N GLY A 330 -29.82 7.99 5.87
CA GLY A 330 -29.42 6.99 6.86
C GLY A 330 -30.42 6.71 7.97
N ASP A 331 -31.54 7.45 8.05
CA ASP A 331 -32.55 7.35 9.12
C ASP A 331 -33.19 5.95 9.28
N ILE A 332 -33.00 5.06 8.31
CA ILE A 332 -33.44 3.66 8.40
C ILE A 332 -32.62 2.85 9.41
N LEU A 333 -31.37 3.26 9.68
CA LEU A 333 -30.51 2.59 10.63
C LEU A 333 -30.83 3.09 12.05
N PRO A 334 -30.92 2.20 13.05
CA PRO A 334 -31.24 2.58 14.43
C PRO A 334 -30.02 3.20 15.11
N VAL A 335 -29.56 4.37 14.65
CA VAL A 335 -28.37 5.04 15.18
C VAL A 335 -28.69 5.74 16.50
N GLY A 336 -27.90 5.48 17.54
CA GLY A 336 -27.98 6.21 18.81
C GLY A 336 -29.07 5.75 19.79
N VAL A 337 -29.70 4.60 19.53
CA VAL A 337 -30.65 3.93 20.44
C VAL A 337 -29.91 3.11 21.49
#